data_AF-A0A561EBI2-F1
#
_entry.id   AF-A0A561EBI2-F1
#
_cell.length_a   1.000
_cell.length_b   1.000
_cell.length_c   1.000
_cell.angle_alpha   90.00
_cell.angle_beta   90.00
_cell.angle_gamma   90.00
#
_symmetry.space_group_name_H-M   'P 1'
#
loop_
_entity.id
_entity.type
_entity.pdbx_description
1 polymer ?
#
loop_
_entity_poly.entity_id
_entity_poly.type
_entity_poly.pdbx_seq_one_letter_code
_entity_poly.pdbx_strand_id
1 'polypeptide(L)' 'MTKTLIDLDDELIRRAQEVSGISTKKGVVMAALEEMVRRDDLRRYADYIASGAVDDLADPDVMRAAHR' A
#
# COMPACT_ATOMS: atom_id res chain seq x y z
N MET A 1 -16.59 -3.25 11.88
CA MET A 1 -15.31 -3.88 12.22
C MET A 1 -15.58 -5.25 12.82
N THR A 2 -15.08 -6.30 12.18
CA THR A 2 -15.22 -7.69 12.65
C THR A 2 -14.02 -8.05 13.53
N LYS A 3 -14.24 -8.82 14.59
CA LYS A 3 -13.16 -9.34 15.43
C LYS A 3 -12.66 -10.66 14.84
N THR A 4 -11.35 -10.79 14.68
CA THR A 4 -10.70 -12.01 14.22
C THR A 4 -9.70 -12.43 15.29
N LEU A 5 -9.77 -13.71 15.71
CA LEU A 5 -8.78 -14.30 16.60
C LEU A 5 -7.65 -14.89 15.74
N ILE A 6 -6.42 -14.47 16.01
CA ILE A 6 -5.22 -14.95 15.34
C ILE A 6 -4.13 -15.16 16.39
N ASP A 7 -3.34 -16.21 16.21
CA ASP A 7 -2.14 -16.43 17.02
C ASP A 7 -0.97 -15.66 16.41
N LEU A 8 -0.27 -14.90 17.25
CA LEU A 8 0.86 -14.09 16.86
C LEU A 8 1.98 -14.28 17.87
N ASP A 9 3.22 -14.24 17.39
CA ASP A 9 4.39 -14.19 18.25
C ASP A 9 4.43 -12.84 18.99
N ASP A 10 4.34 -12.90 20.32
CA ASP A 10 4.31 -11.72 21.19
C ASP A 10 5.63 -10.93 21.15
N GLU A 11 6.76 -11.62 20.96
CA GLU A 11 8.06 -10.96 20.85
C GLU A 11 8.20 -10.21 19.52
N LEU A 12 7.67 -10.79 18.44
CA LEU A 12 7.60 -10.11 17.14
C LEU A 12 6.73 -8.85 17.23
N ILE A 13 5.58 -8.94 17.89
CA ILE A 13 4.70 -7.78 18.07
C ILE A 13 5.38 -6.71 18.92
N ARG A 14 6.04 -7.09 20.02
CA ARG A 14 6.79 -6.14 20.86
C ARG A 14 7.85 -5.40 20.04
N ARG A 15 8.66 -6.11 19.26
CA ARG A 15 9.66 -5.50 18.40
C ARG A 15 9.04 -4.59 17.33
N ALA A 16 7.91 -5.00 16.75
CA ALA A 16 7.20 -4.18 15.78
C ALA A 16 6.62 -2.90 16.42
N GLN A 17 6.15 -2.96 17.67
CA GLN A 17 5.75 -1.77 18.44
C GLN A 17 6.91 -0.81 18.68
N GLU A 18 8.09 -1.34 19.01
CA GLU A 18 9.31 -0.53 19.21
C GLU A 18 9.78 0.15 17.92
N VAL A 19 9.77 -0.58 16.80
CA VAL A 19 10.16 -0.03 15.50
C VAL A 19 9.15 0.99 14.97
N SER A 20 7.85 0.74 15.16
CA SER A 20 6.79 1.61 14.63
C SER A 20 6.40 2.77 15.55
N GLY A 21 6.74 2.70 16.84
CA GLY A 21 6.22 3.61 17.87
C GLY A 21 4.73 3.40 18.20
N ILE A 22 4.07 2.37 17.64
CA ILE A 22 2.64 2.13 17.85
C ILE A 22 2.41 1.37 19.15
N SER A 23 1.66 1.98 20.07
CA SER A 23 1.45 1.45 21.42
C SER A 23 0.48 0.27 21.52
N THR A 24 -0.28 -0.05 20.46
CA THR A 24 -1.28 -1.12 20.50
C THR A 24 -0.98 -2.23 19.49
N LYS A 25 -1.16 -3.51 19.90
CA LYS A 25 -1.01 -4.68 19.00
C LYS A 25 -1.91 -4.54 17.77
N LYS A 26 -3.16 -4.12 17.95
CA LYS A 26 -4.11 -3.84 16.87
C LYS A 26 -3.55 -2.81 15.88
N GLY A 27 -3.02 -1.69 16.39
CA GLY A 27 -2.48 -0.63 15.55
C GLY A 27 -1.30 -1.10 14.71
N VAL A 28 -0.40 -1.90 15.30
CA VAL A 28 0.71 -2.52 14.57
C VAL A 28 0.20 -3.40 13.43
N VAL A 29 -0.75 -4.29 13.73
CA VAL A 29 -1.30 -5.21 12.72
C VAL A 29 -1.99 -4.44 11.59
N MET A 30 -2.80 -3.44 11.92
CA MET A 30 -3.46 -2.58 10.92
C MET A 30 -2.44 -1.88 10.03
N ALA A 31 -1.46 -1.20 10.63
CA ALA A 31 -0.44 -0.47 9.89
C ALA A 31 0.41 -1.39 9.00
N ALA A 32 0.75 -2.60 9.48
CA ALA A 32 1.49 -3.59 8.70
C ALA A 32 0.70 -4.08 7.48
N LEU A 33 -0.60 -4.34 7.65
CA LEU A 33 -1.49 -4.76 6.56
C LEU A 33 -1.70 -3.64 5.54
N GLU A 34 -1.92 -2.41 5.99
CA GLU A 34 -2.05 -1.23 5.12
C GLU A 34 -0.78 -1.01 4.29
N GLU A 35 0.39 -1.09 4.93
CA GLU A 35 1.67 -0.95 4.23
C GLU A 35 1.92 -2.08 3.23
N MET A 36 1.53 -3.32 3.56
CA MET A 36 1.62 -4.45 2.63
C MET A 36 0.77 -4.22 1.38
N VAL A 37 -0.48 -3.79 1.55
CA VAL A 37 -1.38 -3.49 0.43
C VAL A 37 -0.84 -2.32 -0.39
N ARG A 38 -0.39 -1.24 0.26
CA ARG A 38 0.18 -0.06 -0.41
C ARG A 38 1.38 -0.42 -1.28
N ARG A 39 2.27 -1.31 -0.79
CA ARG A 39 3.43 -1.78 -1.57
C ARG A 39 3.01 -2.57 -2.81
N ASP A 40 2.00 -3.41 -2.66
CA ASP A 40 1.47 -4.20 -3.78
C ASP A 40 0.80 -3.30 -4.83
N ASP A 41 0.02 -2.31 -4.39
CA ASP A 41 -0.58 -1.30 -5.26
C ASP A 41 0.47 -0.50 -6.04
N LEU A 42 1.52 -0.03 -5.35
CA LEU A 42 2.62 0.68 -6.00
C LEU A 42 3.35 -0.18 -7.02
N ARG A 43 3.57 -1.47 -6.71
CA ARG A 43 4.18 -2.41 -7.65
C ARG A 43 3.30 -2.59 -8.89
N ARG A 44 2.01 -2.85 -8.71
CA ARG A 44 1.06 -2.99 -9.82
C ARG A 44 0.99 -1.72 -10.67
N TYR A 45 1.03 -0.55 -10.04
CA TYR A 45 1.03 0.72 -10.75
C TYR A 45 2.32 0.92 -11.55
N ALA A 46 3.48 0.57 -10.99
CA ALA A 46 4.74 0.60 -11.73
C ALA A 46 4.72 -0.35 -12.94
N ASP A 47 4.19 -1.56 -12.77
CA ASP A 47 4.04 -2.53 -13.86
C ASP A 47 3.07 -2.01 -14.94
N TYR A 48 1.98 -1.36 -14.53
CA TYR A 48 1.02 -0.71 -15.44
C TYR A 48 1.70 0.39 -16.27
N ILE A 49 2.50 1.27 -15.65
CA ILE A 49 3.26 2.29 -16.38
C ILE A 49 4.28 1.62 -17.32
N ALA A 50 5.04 0.64 -16.84
CA ALA A 50 6.06 -0.05 -17.64
C ALA A 50 5.48 -0.81 -18.84
N SER A 51 4.20 -1.18 -18.80
CA SER A 51 3.51 -1.82 -19.93
C SER A 51 3.20 -0.86 -21.10
N GLY A 52 3.46 0.45 -20.94
CA GLY A 52 3.15 1.48 -21.93
C GLY A 52 1.68 1.92 -21.90
N ALA A 53 0.90 1.45 -20.93
CA ALA A 53 -0.54 1.74 -20.84
C ALA A 53 -0.88 3.20 -20.50
N VAL A 54 0.13 4.04 -20.25
CA VAL A 54 0.01 5.48 -20.01
C VAL A 54 0.90 6.32 -20.94
N ASP A 55 1.46 5.73 -21.99
CA ASP A 55 2.39 6.43 -22.89
C ASP A 55 1.69 7.59 -23.62
N ASP A 56 0.39 7.47 -23.85
CA ASP A 56 -0.45 8.51 -24.45
C ASP A 56 -0.56 9.76 -23.57
N LEU A 57 -0.37 9.65 -22.25
CA LEU A 57 -0.29 10.82 -21.35
C LEU A 57 0.90 11.73 -21.67
N ALA A 58 1.93 11.23 -22.36
CA ALA A 58 3.05 12.04 -22.81
C ALA A 58 2.73 12.85 -24.08
N ASP A 59 1.63 12.57 -24.77
CA ASP A 59 1.20 13.28 -25.98
C ASP A 59 0.36 14.53 -25.62
N PRO A 60 0.87 15.75 -25.88
CA PRO A 60 0.14 16.98 -25.57
C PRO A 60 -1.17 17.14 -26.34
N ASP A 61 -1.31 16.55 -27.53
CA ASP A 61 -2.55 16.58 -28.31
C ASP A 61 -3.61 15.67 -27.70
N VAL A 62 -3.23 14.47 -27.24
CA VAL A 62 -4.11 13.57 -26.49
C VAL A 62 -4.62 14.25 -25.22
N MET A 63 -3.74 14.89 -24.46
CA MET A 63 -4.11 15.59 -23.22
C MET A 63 -5.03 16.80 -23.48
N ARG A 64 -4.79 17.56 -24.55
CA ARG A 64 -5.69 18.66 -24.96
C ARG A 64 -7.07 18.15 -25.34
N ALA A 65 -7.16 17.02 -26.02
CA ALA A 65 -8.43 16.42 -26.44
C ALA A 65 -9.25 15.90 -25.23
N ALA A 66 -8.58 15.33 -24.21
CA ALA A 66 -9.23 14.78 -23.02
C ALA A 66 -9.84 15.83 -22.08
N HIS A 67 -9.39 17.08 -22.13
CA HIS A 67 -9.85 18.18 -21.26
C HIS A 67 -10.97 19.04 -21.88
N ARG A 68 -11.56 18.61 -23.00
CA ARG A 68 -12.59 19.36 -23.74
C ARG A 68 -13.99 18.81 -23.49
#